data_AF-A0A1J5PW23-F1
#
_entry.id   AF-A0A1J5PW23-F1
#
_cell.length_a   1.000
_cell.length_b   1.000
_cell.length_c   1.000
_cell.angle_alpha   90.00
_cell.angle_beta   90.00
_cell.angle_gamma   90.00
#
_symmetry.space_group_name_H-M   'P 1'
#
loop_
_entity.id
_entity.type
_entity.pdbx_description
1 polymer ?
#
loop_
_entity_poly.entity_id
_entity_poly.type
_entity_poly.pdbx_seq_one_letter_code
_entity_poly.pdbx_strand_id
1 'polypeptide(L)' 'MTTIKIDDKEYDLDKLSDEAKNQLISIQFVDAELHRLNAQAAVLQTARLAYSTALNAALPVDAPAKKSAKKLN' A
#
# COMPACT_ATOMS: atom_id res chain seq x y z
N MET A 1 29.83 6.79 13.75
CA MET A 1 29.67 6.01 12.51
C MET A 1 28.25 5.52 12.48
N THR A 2 27.42 6.20 11.70
CA THR A 2 26.04 5.77 11.46
C THR A 2 26.08 4.84 10.26
N THR A 3 25.81 3.54 10.45
CA THR A 3 25.77 2.59 9.34
C THR A 3 24.36 2.46 8.78
N ILE A 4 24.25 2.43 7.45
CA ILE A 4 22.99 2.18 6.74
C ILE A 4 23.12 0.94 5.87
N LYS A 5 22.01 0.22 5.69
CA LYS A 5 21.95 -0.94 4.82
C LYS A 5 21.33 -0.54 3.48
N ILE A 6 22.07 -0.70 2.39
CA ILE A 6 21.57 -0.51 1.01
C ILE A 6 21.82 -1.83 0.27
N ASP A 7 20.78 -2.42 -0.32
CA ASP A 7 20.84 -3.67 -1.08
C ASP A 7 21.60 -4.79 -0.33
N ASP A 8 21.26 -4.97 0.95
CA ASP A 8 21.84 -5.94 1.87
C ASP A 8 23.32 -5.74 2.24
N LYS A 9 23.95 -4.63 1.83
CA LYS A 9 25.30 -4.25 2.23
C LYS A 9 25.28 -3.11 3.23
N GLU A 10 26.15 -3.19 4.23
CA GLU A 10 26.34 -2.12 5.21
C GLU A 10 27.33 -1.08 4.69
N TYR A 11 26.93 0.18 4.77
CA TYR A 11 27.73 1.34 4.42
C TYR A 11 27.82 2.27 5.61
N ASP A 12 29.00 2.82 5.86
CA ASP A 12 29.17 3.93 6.79
C ASP A 12 28.69 5.22 6.11
N LEU A 13 27.62 5.80 6.64
CA LEU A 13 26.98 7.00 6.10
C LEU A 13 27.99 8.15 5.97
N ASP A 14 28.92 8.26 6.92
CA ASP A 14 29.92 9.32 6.94
C ASP A 14 30.93 9.19 5.78
N LYS A 15 31.10 7.97 5.25
CA LYS A 15 32.01 7.64 4.13
C LYS A 15 31.35 7.70 2.76
N LEU A 16 30.04 7.93 2.69
CA LEU A 16 29.35 8.13 1.42
C LEU A 16 29.69 9.49 0.81
N SER A 17 29.72 9.55 -0.52
CA SER A 17 29.83 10.81 -1.24
C SER A 17 28.60 11.70 -1.00
N ASP A 18 28.77 13.00 -1.14
CA ASP A 18 27.65 13.96 -0.98
C ASP A 18 26.53 13.68 -1.98
N GLU A 19 26.87 13.28 -3.20
CA GLU A 19 25.89 12.82 -4.20
C GLU A 19 25.11 11.60 -3.72
N ALA A 20 25.76 10.58 -3.15
CA ALA A 20 25.06 9.40 -2.64
C ALA A 20 24.12 9.76 -1.48
N LYS A 21 24.52 10.69 -0.61
CA LYS A 21 23.68 11.19 0.49
C LYS A 21 22.46 11.96 -0.02
N ASN A 22 22.63 12.83 -1.02
CA ASN A 22 21.53 13.58 -1.62
C ASN A 22 20.49 12.64 -2.26
N GLN A 23 20.96 11.57 -2.89
CA GLN A 23 20.10 10.61 -3.58
C GLN A 23 19.36 9.75 -2.56
N LEU A 24 20.03 9.37 -1.47
CA LEU A 24 19.40 8.69 -0.34
C LEU A 24 18.28 9.53 0.28
N ILE A 25 18.48 10.83 0.47
CA ILE A 25 17.44 11.74 0.98
C ILE A 25 16.26 11.80 0.00
N SER A 26 16.55 11.90 -1.30
CA SER A 26 15.52 11.93 -2.34
C SER A 26 14.69 10.64 -2.36
N ILE A 27 15.34 9.47 -2.20
CA ILE A 27 14.66 8.17 -2.10
C ILE A 27 13.76 8.13 -0.87
N GLN A 28 14.27 8.51 0.31
CA GLN A 28 13.48 8.53 1.55
C GLN A 28 12.24 9.42 1.43
N PHE A 29 12.36 10.56 0.75
CA PHE A 29 11.23 11.43 0.48
C PHE A 29 10.17 10.75 -0.42
N VAL A 30 10.61 10.12 -1.51
CA VAL A 30 9.71 9.40 -2.42
C VAL A 30 9.02 8.23 -1.72
N ASP A 31 9.76 7.48 -0.90
CA ASP A 31 9.21 6.36 -0.13
C ASP A 31 8.14 6.82 0.86
N ALA A 32 8.35 7.95 1.54
CA ALA A 32 7.36 8.53 2.43
C ALA A 32 6.07 8.91 1.68
N GLU A 33 6.18 9.50 0.49
CA GLU A 33 5.00 9.82 -0.34
C GLU A 33 4.30 8.57 -0.88
N LEU A 34 5.05 7.54 -1.27
CA LEU A 34 4.46 6.24 -1.66
C LEU A 34 3.69 5.61 -0.50
N HIS A 35 4.25 5.64 0.71
CA HIS A 35 3.55 5.19 1.91
C HIS A 35 2.26 5.99 2.15
N ARG A 36 2.30 7.31 1.97
CA ARG A 36 1.13 8.19 2.11
C ARG A 36 0.03 7.84 1.09
N LEU A 37 0.41 7.58 -0.17
CA LEU A 37 -0.52 7.17 -1.22
C LEU A 37 -1.14 5.80 -0.93
N ASN A 38 -0.34 4.83 -0.47
CA ASN A 38 -0.83 3.51 -0.08
C ASN A 38 -1.83 3.57 1.07
N ALA A 39 -1.60 4.44 2.05
CA ALA A 39 -2.54 4.68 3.14
C ALA A 39 -3.88 5.24 2.62
N GLN A 40 -3.85 6.21 1.69
CA GLN A 40 -5.07 6.74 1.05
C GLN A 40 -5.80 5.66 0.24
N ALA A 41 -5.07 4.84 -0.51
CA ALA A 41 -5.64 3.73 -1.26
C ALA A 41 -6.37 2.73 -0.35
N ALA A 42 -5.80 2.40 0.81
CA ALA A 42 -6.42 1.52 1.80
C ALA A 42 -7.75 2.08 2.35
N VAL A 43 -7.81 3.39 2.61
CA VAL A 43 -9.05 4.07 3.01
C VAL A 43 -10.11 3.96 1.92
N LEU A 44 -9.74 4.26 0.68
CA LEU A 44 -10.65 4.18 -0.48
C LEU A 44 -11.15 2.76 -0.73
N GLN A 45 -10.29 1.75 -0.56
CA GLN A 45 -10.65 0.34 -0.68
C GLN A 45 -11.68 -0.06 0.38
N THR A 46 -11.52 0.43 1.62
CA THR A 46 -12.49 0.22 2.70
C THR A 46 -13.84 0.87 2.38
N ALA A 47 -13.83 2.11 1.92
CA ALA A 47 -15.05 2.81 1.50
C ALA A 47 -15.76 2.08 0.35
N ARG A 48 -15.00 1.61 -0.65
CA ARG A 48 -15.55 0.83 -1.77
C ARG A 48 -16.23 -0.45 -1.30
N LEU A 49 -15.64 -1.17 -0.34
CA LEU A 49 -16.24 -2.38 0.25
C LEU A 49 -17.55 -2.06 0.99
N ALA A 50 -17.56 -0.97 1.77
CA ALA A 50 -18.77 -0.51 2.46
C ALA A 50 -19.89 -0.17 1.47
N TYR A 51 -19.58 0.60 0.41
CA TYR A 51 -20.55 0.95 -0.63
C TYR A 51 -21.04 -0.26 -1.41
N SER A 52 -20.17 -1.21 -1.74
CA SER A 52 -20.57 -2.45 -2.40
C SER A 52 -21.54 -3.27 -1.52
N THR A 53 -21.30 -3.29 -0.21
CA THR A 53 -22.17 -3.99 0.74
C THR A 53 -23.52 -3.30 0.86
N ALA A 54 -23.54 -1.98 0.99
CA ALA A 54 -24.76 -1.18 1.03
C ALA A 54 -25.59 -1.32 -0.25
N LEU A 55 -24.92 -1.30 -1.42
CA LEU A 55 -25.58 -1.52 -2.71
C LEU A 55 -26.26 -2.88 -2.73
N ASN A 56 -25.56 -3.97 -2.38
CA ASN A 56 -26.13 -5.31 -2.36
C ASN A 56 -27.35 -5.41 -1.43
N ALA A 57 -27.34 -4.71 -0.30
CA ALA A 57 -28.48 -4.68 0.63
C ALA A 57 -29.68 -3.88 0.08
N ALA A 58 -29.44 -2.91 -0.79
CA ALA A 58 -30.47 -2.09 -1.41
C ALA A 58 -31.06 -2.69 -2.70
N LEU A 59 -30.43 -3.73 -3.26
CA LEU A 59 -30.94 -4.39 -4.46
C LEU A 59 -32.20 -5.23 -4.15
N PRO A 60 -33.22 -5.21 -5.03
CA PRO A 60 -34.40 -6.05 -4.87
C PRO A 60 -34.06 -7.53 -5.00
N VAL A 61 -34.74 -8.37 -4.21
CA VAL A 61 -34.50 -9.81 -4.06
C VAL A 61 -34.76 -10.65 -5.34
N ASP A 62 -35.34 -10.07 -6.39
CA ASP A 62 -35.77 -10.80 -7.59
C ASP A 62 -34.83 -10.71 -8.80
N ALA A 63 -33.66 -10.08 -8.67
CA ALA A 63 -32.59 -10.29 -9.65
C ALA A 63 -31.91 -11.63 -9.31
N PRO A 64 -31.74 -12.58 -10.26
CA PRO A 64 -31.12 -13.87 -9.98
C PRO A 64 -29.64 -13.67 -9.65
N ALA A 65 -29.35 -13.38 -8.39
CA ALA A 65 -28.00 -13.33 -7.86
C ALA A 65 -27.45 -14.76 -7.91
N LYS A 66 -26.46 -14.97 -8.78
CA LYS A 66 -25.59 -16.16 -8.73
C LYS A 66 -25.02 -16.26 -7.32
N LYS A 67 -25.69 -17.02 -6.46
CA LYS A 67 -25.12 -17.55 -5.22
C LYS A 67 -23.91 -18.39 -5.67
N SER A 68 -22.71 -17.82 -5.59
CA SER A 68 -21.49 -18.62 -5.70
C SER A 68 -21.56 -19.65 -4.59
N ALA A 69 -21.84 -20.88 -5.00
CA ALA A 69 -21.97 -22.03 -4.16
C ALA A 69 -20.63 -22.28 -3.46
N LYS A 70 -20.53 -21.84 -2.20
CA LYS A 70 -19.56 -22.43 -1.28
C LYS A 70 -20.13 -23.77 -0.80
N LYS A 71 -20.10 -24.77 -1.69
CA LYS A 71 -20.10 -26.17 -1.26
C LYS A 71 -18.66 -26.49 -0.84
N LEU A 72 -18.43 -26.49 0.47
CA LEU A 72 -17.36 -27.29 1.06
C LEU A 72 -17.75 -28.75 0.84
N ASN A 73 -16.94 -29.47 0.05
CA ASN A 73 -16.73 -30.89 0.21
C ASN A 73 -15.31 -31.06 0.76
#